data_AF-A0A2N6T5N8-F1
#
_entry.id   AF-A0A2N6T5N8-F1
#
_cell.length_a   1.000
_cell.length_b   1.000
_cell.length_c   1.000
_cell.angle_alpha   90.00
_cell.angle_beta   90.00
_cell.angle_gamma   90.00
#
_symmetry.space_group_name_H-M   'P 1'
#
loop_
_entity.id
_entity.type
_entity.pdbx_description
1 polymer ?
#
loop_
_entity_poly.entity_id
_entity_poly.type
_entity_poly.pdbx_seq_one_letter_code
_entity_poly.pdbx_strand_id
1 'polypeptide(L)'
;MKPHAILGTLLAGAIGIPVLTVLLNFLITDPEYWSVMDALVMAVGAMLATVWVGFLDSYLFVVSRREPVGTGVLVTALVGSAMLFIGFGSTALASWEEVQAGQALPIINLFIFLIPLGLIVVAIAFLIALTKKEQS
;
A
#
# COMPACT_ATOMS: atom_id res chain seq x y z
N MET A 1 -25.17 4.97 2.64
CA MET A 1 -24.33 4.07 3.48
C MET A 1 -23.67 4.89 4.57
N LYS A 2 -23.57 4.39 5.80
CA LYS A 2 -22.94 5.14 6.92
C LYS A 2 -21.45 5.36 6.63
N PRO A 3 -20.86 6.54 6.91
CA PRO A 3 -19.45 6.87 6.61
C PRO A 3 -18.45 5.81 7.08
N HIS A 4 -18.74 5.16 8.20
CA HIS A 4 -17.91 4.12 8.81
C HIS A 4 -17.84 2.82 8.02
N ALA A 5 -18.90 2.45 7.29
CA ALA A 5 -18.89 1.25 6.45
C ALA A 5 -17.99 1.44 5.21
N ILE A 6 -17.88 2.68 4.73
CA ILE A 6 -17.01 3.08 3.62
C ILE A 6 -15.54 3.13 4.09
N LEU A 7 -15.29 3.70 5.28
CA LEU A 7 -13.94 3.72 5.86
C LEU A 7 -13.42 2.30 6.15
N GLY A 8 -14.27 1.42 6.68
CA GLY A 8 -13.91 0.03 6.96
C GLY A 8 -13.63 -0.80 5.69
N THR A 9 -14.40 -0.60 4.62
CA THR A 9 -14.12 -1.26 3.33
C THR A 9 -12.87 -0.72 2.64
N LEU A 10 -12.62 0.59 2.74
CA LEU A 10 -11.40 1.21 2.22
C LEU A 10 -10.15 0.75 2.96
N LEU A 11 -10.20 0.66 4.29
CA LEU A 11 -9.10 0.13 5.11
C LEU A 11 -8.89 -1.37 4.89
N ALA A 12 -9.97 -2.15 4.73
CA ALA A 12 -9.87 -3.56 4.37
C ALA A 12 -9.19 -3.74 3.00
N GLY A 13 -9.48 -2.89 2.01
CA GLY A 13 -8.75 -2.89 0.74
C GLY A 13 -7.31 -2.40 0.87
N ALA A 14 -7.05 -1.41 1.72
CA ALA A 14 -5.72 -0.83 1.95
C ALA A 14 -4.76 -1.80 2.62
N ILE A 15 -5.27 -2.81 3.32
CA ILE A 15 -4.46 -3.89 3.90
C ILE A 15 -4.52 -5.11 2.96
N GLY A 16 -5.70 -5.47 2.47
CA GLY A 16 -5.94 -6.67 1.68
C GLY A 16 -5.23 -6.68 0.33
N ILE A 17 -5.21 -5.56 -0.40
CA ILE A 17 -4.53 -5.48 -1.70
C ILE A 17 -3.01 -5.58 -1.51
N PRO A 18 -2.37 -4.79 -0.63
CA PRO A 18 -0.95 -4.95 -0.30
C PRO A 18 -0.56 -6.35 0.17
N VAL A 19 -1.37 -6.97 1.02
CA VAL A 19 -1.13 -8.33 1.53
C VAL A 19 -1.26 -9.35 0.40
N LEU A 20 -2.27 -9.23 -0.47
CA LEU A 20 -2.41 -10.09 -1.64
C LEU A 20 -1.23 -9.96 -2.61
N THR A 21 -0.75 -8.74 -2.84
CA THR A 21 0.43 -8.49 -3.69
C THR A 21 1.69 -9.12 -3.09
N VAL A 22 1.89 -9.00 -1.77
CA VAL A 22 3.02 -9.62 -1.08
C VAL A 22 2.92 -11.16 -1.09
N LEU A 23 1.73 -11.72 -0.88
CA LEU A 23 1.49 -13.16 -0.94
C LEU A 23 1.71 -13.72 -2.36
N LEU A 24 1.29 -12.98 -3.39
CA LEU A 24 1.59 -13.29 -4.79
C LEU A 24 3.10 -13.31 -5.03
N ASN A 25 3.84 -12.32 -4.53
CA ASN A 25 5.30 -12.27 -4.66
C ASN A 25 6.00 -13.46 -3.97
N PHE A 26 5.51 -13.90 -2.81
CA PHE A 26 6.06 -15.08 -2.12
C PHE A 26 5.81 -16.39 -2.88
N LEU A 27 4.72 -16.48 -3.65
CA LEU A 27 4.41 -17.62 -4.51
C LEU A 27 5.29 -17.70 -5.76
N ILE A 28 5.89 -16.57 -6.13
CA ILE A 28 6.69 -16.37 -7.35
C ILE A 28 8.19 -16.51 -7.08
N THR A 29 8.64 -16.45 -5.82
CA THR A 29 10.05 -16.50 -5.42
C THR A 29 10.68 -17.90 -5.53
N ASP A 30 10.83 -18.41 -6.74
CA ASP A 30 11.93 -19.32 -7.08
C ASP A 30 12.97 -18.54 -7.90
N PRO A 31 14.09 -18.10 -7.31
CA PRO A 31 15.08 -17.26 -7.99
C PRO A 31 15.79 -17.96 -9.16
N GLU A 32 15.68 -19.30 -9.24
CA GLU A 32 16.24 -20.11 -10.33
C GLU A 32 15.36 -20.09 -11.59
N TYR A 33 14.09 -19.64 -11.49
CA TYR A 33 13.09 -19.65 -12.56
C TYR A 33 12.40 -18.30 -12.79
N TRP A 34 13.10 -17.19 -12.56
CA TRP A 34 12.54 -15.85 -12.79
C TRP A 34 12.10 -15.67 -14.24
N SER A 35 10.79 -15.63 -14.48
CA SER A 35 10.22 -15.45 -15.81
C SER A 35 9.74 -14.02 -16.05
N VAL A 36 9.65 -13.61 -17.32
CA VAL A 36 9.04 -12.32 -17.70
C VAL A 36 7.58 -12.21 -17.20
N MET A 37 6.88 -13.34 -17.06
CA MET A 37 5.52 -13.36 -16.52
C MET A 37 5.48 -12.99 -15.04
N ASP A 38 6.48 -13.40 -14.27
CA ASP A 38 6.61 -13.07 -12.86
C ASP A 38 6.81 -11.58 -12.64
N ALA A 39 7.73 -10.97 -13.41
CA ALA A 39 7.94 -9.53 -13.42
C ALA A 39 6.68 -8.76 -13.83
N LEU A 40 5.91 -9.29 -14.80
CA LEU A 40 4.67 -8.67 -15.25
C LEU A 40 3.58 -8.72 -14.18
N VAL A 41 3.42 -9.86 -13.48
CA VAL A 41 2.48 -9.99 -12.36
C VAL A 41 2.86 -9.05 -11.23
N MET A 42 4.15 -8.95 -10.89
CA MET A 42 4.66 -8.03 -9.88
C MET A 42 4.38 -6.56 -10.26
N ALA A 43 4.68 -6.18 -11.50
CA ALA A 43 4.47 -4.82 -12.00
C ALA A 43 2.99 -4.41 -11.92
N VAL A 44 2.09 -5.27 -12.42
CA VAL A 44 0.64 -5.01 -12.40
C VAL A 44 0.11 -4.99 -10.96
N GLY A 45 0.51 -5.96 -10.13
CA GLY A 45 0.08 -6.04 -8.73
C GLY A 45 0.51 -4.81 -7.92
N ALA A 46 1.77 -4.40 -8.05
CA ALA A 46 2.29 -3.21 -7.39
C ALA A 46 1.66 -1.92 -7.94
N MET A 47 1.37 -1.84 -9.24
CA MET A 47 0.68 -0.69 -9.83
C MET A 47 -0.74 -0.55 -9.28
N LEU A 48 -1.51 -1.64 -9.21
CA LEU A 48 -2.85 -1.66 -8.63
C LEU A 48 -2.84 -1.24 -7.15
N ALA A 49 -1.87 -1.75 -6.38
CA ALA A 49 -1.68 -1.36 -4.99
C ALA A 49 -1.36 0.14 -4.85
N THR A 50 -0.50 0.68 -5.72
CA THR A 50 -0.14 2.11 -5.74
C THR A 50 -1.35 3.00 -6.01
N VAL A 51 -2.15 2.65 -7.03
CA VAL A 51 -3.37 3.40 -7.38
C VAL A 51 -4.38 3.34 -6.24
N TRP A 52 -4.56 2.18 -5.62
CA TRP A 52 -5.45 2.02 -4.48
C TRP A 52 -5.04 2.87 -3.28
N VAL A 53 -3.75 2.88 -2.93
CA VAL A 53 -3.21 3.72 -1.86
C VAL A 53 -3.43 5.19 -2.16
N GLY A 54 -3.18 5.64 -3.39
CA GLY A 54 -3.46 7.01 -3.82
C GLY A 54 -4.94 7.39 -3.68
N PHE A 55 -5.85 6.46 -4.00
CA PHE A 55 -7.29 6.67 -3.80
C PHE A 55 -7.63 6.78 -2.31
N LEU A 56 -7.09 5.91 -1.46
CA LEU A 56 -7.28 5.98 -0.01
C LEU A 56 -6.83 7.33 0.56
N ASP A 57 -5.67 7.83 0.15
CA ASP A 57 -5.13 9.12 0.58
C ASP A 57 -6.05 10.27 0.22
N SER A 58 -6.49 10.30 -1.05
CA SER A 58 -7.42 11.32 -1.54
C SER A 58 -8.74 11.29 -0.76
N TYR A 59 -9.25 10.09 -0.44
CA TYR A 59 -10.47 9.93 0.33
C TYR A 59 -10.32 10.39 1.78
N LEU A 60 -9.24 9.98 2.47
CA LEU A 60 -8.96 10.41 3.85
C LEU A 60 -8.78 11.94 3.93
N PHE A 61 -8.14 12.54 2.93
CA PHE A 61 -8.01 13.98 2.83
C PHE A 61 -9.36 14.68 2.64
N VAL A 62 -10.27 14.13 1.84
CA VAL A 62 -11.61 14.71 1.64
C VAL A 62 -12.48 14.55 2.88
N VAL A 63 -12.42 13.39 3.57
CA VAL A 63 -13.22 13.11 4.77
C VAL A 63 -12.75 13.93 5.97
N SER A 64 -11.43 14.09 6.15
CA SER A 64 -10.88 14.91 7.25
C SER A 64 -11.24 16.39 7.16
N ARG A 65 -11.63 16.88 5.98
CA ARG A 65 -12.21 18.23 5.82
C ARG A 65 -13.66 18.33 6.28
N ARG A 66 -14.38 17.21 6.41
CA ARG A 66 -15.81 17.16 6.77
C ARG A 66 -16.04 16.76 8.22
N GLU A 67 -15.16 15.94 8.78
CA GLU A 67 -15.23 15.49 10.17
C GLU A 67 -13.91 15.86 10.88
N PRO A 68 -13.96 16.48 12.08
CA PRO A 68 -12.76 16.82 12.83
C PRO A 68 -12.12 15.54 13.39
N VAL A 69 -11.30 14.88 12.56
CA VAL A 69 -10.41 13.82 13.00
C VAL A 69 -9.21 14.46 13.69
N GLY A 70 -8.73 13.87 14.80
CA GLY A 70 -7.55 14.40 15.49
C GLY A 70 -6.35 14.53 14.55
N THR A 71 -5.74 15.72 14.48
CA THR A 71 -4.65 16.06 13.55
C THR A 71 -3.53 15.02 13.53
N GLY A 72 -3.16 14.47 14.69
CA GLY A 72 -2.14 13.42 14.79
C GLY A 72 -2.50 12.11 14.09
N VAL A 73 -3.78 11.68 14.14
CA VAL A 73 -4.23 10.45 13.46
C VAL A 73 -4.17 10.62 11.95
N LEU A 74 -4.61 11.77 11.45
CA LEU A 74 -4.59 12.09 10.03
C LEU A 74 -3.15 12.14 9.49
N VAL A 75 -2.25 12.83 10.20
CA VAL A 75 -0.84 12.92 9.80
C VAL A 75 -0.19 11.55 9.77
N THR A 76 -0.40 10.71 10.79
CA THR A 76 0.14 9.35 10.82
C THR A 76 -0.41 8.50 9.67
N ALA A 77 -1.71 8.59 9.37
CA ALA A 77 -2.30 7.86 8.25
C ALA A 77 -1.72 8.30 6.90
N LEU A 78 -1.55 9.60 6.67
CA LEU A 78 -0.96 10.16 5.45
C LEU A 78 0.51 9.76 5.30
N VAL A 79 1.29 9.79 6.38
CA VAL A 79 2.70 9.36 6.36
C VAL A 79 2.80 7.88 6.00
N GLY A 80 2.03 7.02 6.66
CA GLY A 80 2.04 5.58 6.35
C GLY A 80 1.60 5.28 4.92
N SER A 81 0.57 5.99 4.44
CA SER A 81 0.08 5.87 3.07
C SER A 81 1.10 6.34 2.02
N ALA A 82 1.80 7.45 2.27
CA ALA A 82 2.88 7.91 1.41
C ALA A 82 4.02 6.88 1.30
N MET A 83 4.37 6.22 2.42
CA MET A 83 5.37 5.13 2.41
C MET A 83 4.90 3.94 1.56
N LEU A 84 3.63 3.55 1.68
CA LEU A 84 3.04 2.51 0.83
C LEU A 84 3.05 2.90 -0.65
N PHE A 85 2.70 4.14 -0.97
CA PHE A 85 2.67 4.65 -2.33
C PHE A 85 4.06 4.60 -2.98
N ILE A 86 5.09 5.05 -2.27
CA ILE A 86 6.48 5.02 -2.74
C ILE A 86 7.00 3.58 -2.83
N GLY A 87 6.69 2.74 -1.85
CA GLY A 87 7.13 1.33 -1.83
C GLY A 87 6.53 0.52 -2.97
N PHE A 88 5.22 0.63 -3.20
CA PHE A 88 4.57 -0.05 -4.33
C PHE A 88 4.93 0.58 -5.67
N GLY A 89 5.00 1.91 -5.76
CA GLY A 89 5.31 2.60 -7.01
C GLY A 89 6.72 2.27 -7.51
N SER A 90 7.71 2.26 -6.62
CA SER A 90 9.09 1.84 -6.94
C SER A 90 9.17 0.38 -7.35
N THR A 91 8.41 -0.51 -6.70
CA THR A 91 8.37 -1.93 -7.04
C THR A 91 7.74 -2.13 -8.42
N ALA A 92 6.65 -1.41 -8.73
CA ALA A 92 6.03 -1.44 -10.05
C ALA A 92 7.00 -0.98 -11.14
N LEU A 93 7.75 0.10 -10.88
CA LEU A 93 8.75 0.62 -11.82
C LEU A 93 9.88 -0.39 -12.05
N ALA A 94 10.48 -0.92 -11.00
CA ALA A 94 11.58 -1.89 -11.10
C ALA A 94 11.16 -3.14 -11.87
N SER A 95 9.99 -3.70 -11.56
CA SER A 95 9.46 -4.87 -12.29
C SER A 95 9.09 -4.53 -13.75
N TRP A 96 8.64 -3.31 -14.04
CA TRP A 96 8.38 -2.89 -15.42
C TRP A 96 9.66 -2.79 -16.25
N GLU A 97 10.77 -2.33 -15.65
CA GLU A 97 12.08 -2.30 -16.32
C GLU A 97 12.55 -3.70 -16.70
N GLU A 98 12.32 -4.70 -15.85
CA GLU A 98 12.62 -6.11 -16.16
C GLU A 98 11.73 -6.68 -17.28
N VAL A 99 10.44 -6.31 -17.30
CA VAL A 99 9.54 -6.65 -18.42
C VAL A 99 10.06 -6.06 -19.73
N GLN A 100 10.48 -4.81 -19.73
CA GLN A 100 11.03 -4.14 -20.92
C GLN A 100 12.38 -4.76 -21.34
N ALA A 101 13.20 -5.16 -20.38
CA ALA A 101 14.49 -5.81 -20.65
C ALA A 101 14.34 -7.29 -21.07
N GLY A 102 13.18 -7.91 -20.84
CA GLY A 102 12.93 -9.33 -21.10
C GLY A 102 13.76 -10.28 -20.23
N GLN A 103 14.37 -9.77 -19.16
CA GLN A 103 15.24 -10.51 -18.25
C GLN A 103 15.26 -9.82 -16.86
N ALA A 104 15.62 -10.57 -15.83
CA ALA A 104 15.85 -10.02 -14.50
C ALA A 104 17.05 -9.05 -14.53
N LEU A 105 16.89 -7.90 -13.90
CA LEU A 105 17.94 -6.89 -13.79
C LEU A 105 18.49 -6.88 -12.36
N PRO A 106 19.79 -6.60 -12.15
CA PRO A 106 20.37 -6.49 -10.81
C PRO A 106 19.99 -5.17 -10.12
N ILE A 107 18.70 -4.81 -10.12
CA ILE A 107 18.17 -3.59 -9.51
C ILE A 107 17.90 -3.85 -8.03
N ILE A 108 18.58 -3.12 -7.15
CA ILE A 108 18.31 -3.16 -5.71
C ILE A 108 17.25 -2.11 -5.38
N ASN A 109 15.98 -2.52 -5.32
CA ASN A 109 14.91 -1.63 -4.89
C ASN A 109 14.81 -1.54 -3.35
N LEU A 110 15.54 -0.62 -2.74
CA LEU A 110 15.49 -0.39 -1.28
C LEU A 110 14.15 0.16 -0.78
N PHE A 111 13.35 0.79 -1.65
CA PHE A 111 12.05 1.33 -1.26
C PHE A 111 11.01 0.25 -0.97
N ILE A 112 11.26 -1.01 -1.33
CA ILE A 112 10.40 -2.13 -0.95
C ILE A 112 10.24 -2.25 0.57
N PHE A 113 11.23 -1.81 1.35
CA PHE A 113 11.17 -1.77 2.82
C PHE A 113 10.18 -0.72 3.36
N LEU A 114 9.74 0.24 2.54
CA LEU A 114 8.68 1.18 2.92
C LEU A 114 7.30 0.52 2.96
N ILE A 115 7.09 -0.61 2.28
CA ILE A 115 5.83 -1.35 2.31
C ILE A 115 5.52 -1.86 3.73
N PRO A 116 6.38 -2.67 4.39
CA PRO A 116 6.10 -3.14 5.75
C PRO A 116 6.05 -1.99 6.77
N LEU A 117 6.91 -0.98 6.62
CA LEU A 117 6.89 0.22 7.48
C LEU A 117 5.59 1.00 7.33
N GLY A 118 5.15 1.27 6.10
CA GLY A 118 3.91 1.97 5.80
C GLY A 118 2.69 1.23 6.36
N LEU A 119 2.65 -0.10 6.23
CA LEU A 119 1.58 -0.92 6.81
C LEU A 119 1.50 -0.77 8.34
N ILE A 120 2.64 -0.81 9.04
CA ILE A 120 2.71 -0.61 10.49
C ILE A 120 2.19 0.78 10.87
N VAL A 121 2.63 1.82 10.17
CA VAL A 121 2.24 3.21 10.47
C VAL A 121 0.74 3.43 10.25
N VAL A 122 0.17 2.90 9.16
CA VAL A 122 -1.28 2.94 8.91
C VAL A 122 -2.06 2.17 9.98
N ALA A 123 -1.57 0.99 10.39
CA ALA A 123 -2.20 0.21 11.46
C ALA A 123 -2.21 0.95 12.80
N ILE A 124 -1.10 1.63 13.14
CA ILE A 124 -1.01 2.48 14.34
C ILE A 124 -2.03 3.62 14.28
N ALA A 125 -2.12 4.32 13.14
CA ALA A 125 -3.11 5.39 12.96
C ALA A 125 -4.54 4.86 13.19
N PHE A 126 -4.86 3.67 12.66
CA PHE A 126 -6.15 3.04 12.84
C PHE A 126 -6.43 2.66 14.30
N LEU A 127 -5.46 2.08 15.02
CA LEU A 127 -5.59 1.74 16.44
C LEU A 127 -5.80 2.98 17.32
N ILE A 128 -5.11 4.09 17.03
CA ILE A 128 -5.31 5.36 17.75
C ILE A 128 -6.72 5.91 17.51
N ALA A 129 -7.21 5.81 16.27
CA ALA A 129 -8.57 6.26 15.92
C ALA A 129 -9.65 5.44 16.64
N LEU A 130 -9.47 4.12 16.74
CA LEU A 130 -10.41 3.21 17.42
C LEU A 130 -10.46 3.46 18.93
N THR A 131 -9.31 3.55 19.58
CA THR A 131 -9.22 3.70 21.04
C THR A 131 -9.76 5.05 21.53
N LYS A 132 -9.57 6.14 20.76
CA LYS A 132 -10.18 7.43 21.08
C LYS A 132 -11.71 7.44 21.00
N LYS A 133 -12.30 6.57 20.19
CA LYS A 133 -13.75 6.49 20.00
C LYS A 133 -14.47 5.78 21.15
N GLU A 134 -13.82 4.83 21.83
CA GLU A 134 -14.39 4.17 23.01
C GLU A 134 -14.43 5.08 24.25
N GLN A 135 -13.68 6.20 24.24
CA GLN A 135 -13.58 7.12 25.37
C GLN A 135 -14.47 8.38 25.26
N SER A 136 -15.21 8.56 24.16
CA SER A 136 -16.14 9.70 23.96
C SER A 136 -17.60 9.25 23.94
#